data_AF-A0A951GVA0-F1
#
_entry.id   AF-A0A951GVA0-F1
#
_cell.length_a   1.000
_cell.length_b   1.000
_cell.length_c   1.000
_cell.angle_alpha   90.00
_cell.angle_beta   90.00
_cell.angle_gamma   90.00
#
_symmetry.space_group_name_H-M   'P 1'
#
loop_
_entity.id
_entity.type
_entity.pdbx_description
1 polymer ?
#
loop_
_entity_poly.entity_id
_entity_poly.type
_entity_poly.pdbx_seq_one_letter_code
_entity_poly.pdbx_strand_id
1 'polypeptide(L)' 'MLQPTHLLLILVVALLVLGPKRLPEVGRAVGRGLRDFREAINGGQHEPREEVLSAEPSPPANEPADHVA' A
#
# COMPACT_ATOMS: atom_id res chain seq x y z
N MET A 1 -18.38 28.58 -11.99
CA MET A 1 -18.05 28.14 -13.37
C MET A 1 -17.74 26.66 -13.48
N LEU A 2 -17.26 25.96 -12.44
CA LEU A 2 -17.19 24.50 -12.40
C LEU A 2 -18.29 23.94 -11.47
N GLN A 3 -19.42 23.55 -12.05
CA GLN A 3 -20.43 22.80 -11.31
C GLN A 3 -20.09 21.30 -11.38
N PRO A 4 -19.95 20.60 -10.24
CA PRO A 4 -19.70 19.15 -10.19
C PRO A 4 -20.69 18.33 -11.04
N THR A 5 -21.89 18.87 -11.25
CA THR A 5 -22.97 18.30 -12.06
C THR A 5 -22.57 18.02 -13.52
N HIS A 6 -21.76 18.87 -14.15
CA HIS A 6 -21.34 18.65 -15.54
C HIS A 6 -20.41 17.44 -15.65
N LEU A 7 -19.50 17.29 -14.69
CA LEU A 7 -18.60 16.14 -14.63
C LEU A 7 -19.37 14.84 -14.36
N LEU A 8 -20.41 14.90 -13.52
CA LEU A 8 -21.29 13.76 -13.26
C LEU A 8 -22.01 13.30 -14.53
N LEU A 9 -22.50 14.23 -15.35
CA LEU A 9 -23.22 13.90 -16.59
C LEU A 9 -22.30 13.21 -17.61
N ILE A 10 -21.07 13.69 -17.78
CA ILE A 10 -20.05 13.06 -18.62
C ILE A 10 -19.69 11.67 -18.05
N LEU A 11 -19.54 11.54 -16.74
CA LEU A 11 -19.25 10.28 -16.08
C LEU A 11 -20.36 9.25 -16.35
N VAL A 12 -21.64 9.65 -16.29
CA VAL A 12 -22.79 8.79 -16.60
C VAL A 12 -22.76 8.33 -18.05
N VAL A 13 -22.47 9.21 -19.01
CA VAL A 13 -22.34 8.83 -20.43
C VAL A 13 -21.17 7.87 -20.63
N ALA A 14 -20.02 8.14 -20.01
CA ALA A 14 -18.86 7.25 -20.04
C ALA A 14 -19.17 5.87 -19.43
N LEU A 15 -19.93 5.83 -18.33
CA LEU A 15 -20.42 4.61 -17.68
C LEU A 15 -21.39 3.82 -18.57
N LEU A 16 -22.17 4.47 -19.43
CA LEU A 16 -23.03 3.79 -20.40
C LEU A 16 -22.22 3.14 -21.53
N VAL A 17 -21.20 3.84 -22.05
CA VAL A 17 -20.34 3.33 -23.14
C VAL A 17 -19.39 2.24 -22.63
N LEU A 18 -18.70 2.49 -21.53
CA LEU A 18 -17.70 1.60 -20.96
C LEU A 18 -18.33 0.53 -20.04
N GLY A 19 -19.45 0.84 -19.40
CA GLY A 19 -20.12 0.00 -18.41
C GLY A 19 -19.67 0.30 -16.96
N PRO A 20 -20.58 0.30 -15.96
CA PRO A 20 -20.24 0.55 -14.55
C PRO A 20 -19.28 -0.49 -13.96
N LYS A 21 -19.28 -1.71 -14.52
CA LYS A 21 -18.36 -2.78 -14.10
C LYS A 21 -16.93 -2.61 -14.61
N ARG A 22 -16.74 -1.89 -15.73
CA ARG A 22 -15.42 -1.68 -16.35
C ARG A 22 -14.68 -0.49 -15.75
N LEU A 23 -15.40 0.50 -15.23
CA LEU A 23 -14.80 1.66 -14.55
C LEU A 23 -13.88 1.28 -13.37
N PRO A 24 -14.25 0.38 -12.43
CA PRO A 24 -13.34 -0.07 -11.37
C PRO A 24 -12.19 -0.94 -11.89
N GLU A 25 -12.37 -1.65 -13.00
CA GLU A 25 -11.33 -2.47 -13.61
C GLU A 25 -10.22 -1.60 -14.22
N VAL A 26 -10.61 -0.60 -15.02
CA VAL A 26 -9.70 0.40 -15.59
C VAL A 26 -9.04 1.23 -14.48
N GLY A 27 -9.82 1.66 -13.47
CA GLY A 27 -9.28 2.39 -12.32
C GLY A 27 -8.24 1.60 -11.53
N ARG A 28 -8.42 0.28 -11.36
CA ARG A 28 -7.43 -0.59 -10.72
C ARG A 28 -6.15 -0.73 -11.56
N ALA A 29 -6.28 -0.87 -12.88
CA ALA A 29 -5.13 -0.94 -13.78
C ALA A 29 -4.32 0.37 -13.78
N VAL A 30 -5.00 1.50 -13.93
CA VAL A 30 -4.40 2.84 -13.86
C VAL A 30 -3.82 3.13 -12.47
N GLY A 31 -4.52 2.73 -11.40
CA GLY A 31 -4.07 2.93 -10.03
C GLY A 31 -2.77 2.20 -9.70
N ARG A 32 -2.61 0.96 -10.19
CA ARG A 32 -1.34 0.23 -10.08
C ARG A 32 -0.22 0.91 -10.86
N GLY A 33 -0.46 1.25 -12.14
CA GLY A 33 0.55 1.97 -12.94
C GLY A 33 0.95 3.31 -12.34
N LEU A 34 0.00 4.06 -11.76
CA LEU A 34 0.26 5.33 -11.08
C LEU A 34 1.00 5.14 -9.75
N ARG A 35 0.75 4.04 -9.01
CA ARG A 35 1.50 3.66 -7.80
C ARG A 35 2.96 3.43 -8.17
N ASP A 36 3.21 2.58 -9.17
CA ASP A 36 4.55 2.22 -9.62
C ASP A 36 5.28 3.45 -10.21
N PHE A 37 4.56 4.29 -10.96
CA PHE A 37 5.09 5.55 -11.50
C PHE A 37 5.47 6.54 -10.40
N ARG A 38 4.62 6.69 -9.36
CA ARG A 38 4.93 7.52 -8.19
C ARG A 38 6.15 7.00 -7.45
N GLU A 39 6.27 5.68 -7.31
CA GLU A 39 7.37 5.03 -6.60
C GLU A 39 8.70 5.17 -7.35
N ALA A 40 8.65 5.07 -8.69
CA ALA A 40 9.79 5.33 -9.56
C ALA A 40 10.24 6.80 -9.50
N ILE A 41 9.29 7.75 -9.46
CA ILE A 41 9.62 9.18 -9.35
C ILE A 41 10.12 9.56 -7.96
N ASN A 42 9.58 8.95 -6.90
CA ASN A 42 9.94 9.26 -5.52
C ASN A 42 11.17 8.48 -5.01
N GLY A 43 11.86 7.73 -5.88
CA GLY A 43 13.14 7.11 -5.55
C GLY A 43 13.06 5.87 -4.67
N GLY A 44 12.14 4.93 -4.95
CA GLY A 44 12.27 3.53 -4.54
C GLY A 44 12.38 3.26 -3.03
N GLN A 45 11.59 3.93 -2.19
CA GLN A 45 11.48 3.59 -0.77
C GLN A 45 10.54 2.39 -0.57
N HIS A 46 11.04 1.22 -0.91
CA HIS A 46 10.54 -0.05 -0.41
C HIS A 46 11.62 -0.59 0.53
N GLU A 47 11.72 -0.04 1.75
CA GLU A 47 12.31 -0.80 2.85
C GLU A 47 11.25 -1.81 3.28
N PRO A 48 11.47 -3.13 3.10
CA PRO A 48 10.69 -4.12 3.80
C PRO A 48 11.00 -3.87 5.28
N ARG A 49 10.04 -3.32 6.02
CA ARG A 49 10.04 -3.46 7.47
C ARG A 49 9.86 -4.95 7.72
N GLU A 50 10.98 -5.68 7.74
CA GLU A 50 11.08 -6.96 8.39
C GLU A 50 10.67 -6.73 9.83
N GLU A 51 9.39 -6.96 10.12
CA GLU A 51 8.95 -7.21 11.48
C GLU A 51 9.56 -8.54 11.91
N VAL A 52 10.80 -8.44 12.38
CA VAL A 52 11.41 -9.33 13.36
C VAL A 52 10.61 -9.20 14.66
N LEU A 53 9.33 -9.60 14.60
CA LEU A 53 8.45 -9.71 15.76
C LEU A 53 7.94 -11.15 15.87
N SER A 54 8.83 -12.10 15.60
CA SER A 54 8.73 -13.43 16.18
C SER A 54 9.82 -13.51 17.24
N ALA A 55 9.43 -13.17 18.46
CA ALA A 55 10.22 -13.38 19.65
C ALA A 55 10.52 -14.88 19.77
N GLU A 56 11.71 -15.29 19.34
CA GLU A 56 12.37 -16.49 19.88
C GLU A 56 13.08 -16.13 21.19
N PRO A 57 13.12 -17.07 22.13
CA PRO A 57 13.25 -16.82 23.56
C PRO A 57 14.69 -16.47 23.91
N SER A 58 14.87 -15.47 24.77
CA SER A 58 16.13 -15.23 25.46
C SER A 58 16.33 -16.34 26.50
N PRO A 59 17.20 -17.33 26.22
CA PRO A 59 18.37 -17.57 27.08
C PRO A 59 19.60 -17.99 26.22
N PRO A 60 20.87 -17.97 26.69
CA PRO A 60 21.40 -17.74 28.04
C PRO A 60 22.65 -16.81 28.06
N ALA A 61 22.73 -15.86 29.00
CA ALA A 61 24.01 -15.24 29.33
C ALA A 61 23.93 -14.62 30.73
N ASN A 62 24.48 -15.36 31.70
CA ASN A 62 25.04 -14.94 33.01
C ASN A 62 24.60 -15.85 34.17
N GLU A 63 24.96 -17.13 34.10
CA GLU A 63 25.34 -17.88 35.30
C GLU A 63 26.86 -18.11 35.19
N PRO A 64 27.65 -17.33 35.95
CA PRO A 64 28.35 -17.95 37.07
C PRO A 64 28.39 -17.00 38.29
N ALA A 65 27.51 -17.22 39.25
CA ALA A 65 27.62 -16.66 40.59
C ALA A 65 27.81 -17.81 41.60
N ASP A 66 28.85 -18.60 41.35
CA ASP A 66 29.44 -19.49 42.34
C ASP A 66 30.32 -18.64 43.28
N HIS A 67 29.67 -17.91 44.21
CA HIS A 67 30.35 -17.31 45.37
C HIS A 67 29.36 -16.84 46.46
N VAL A 68 28.71 -17.76 47.17
CA VAL A 68 28.26 -17.47 48.54
C VAL A 68 28.50 -18.72 49.40
N ALA A 69 29.17 -18.47 50.53
CA ALA A 69 29.70 -19.37 51.53
C ALA A 69 28.68 -20.26 52.26
#